data_AF-A0A0M0BM17-F1
#
_entry.id   AF-A0A0M0BM17-F1
#
_cell.length_a   1.000
_cell.length_b   1.000
_cell.length_c   1.000
_cell.angle_alpha   90.00
_cell.angle_beta   90.00
_cell.angle_gamma   90.00
#
_symmetry.space_group_name_H-M   'P 1'
#
loop_
_entity.id
_entity.type
_entity.pdbx_description
1 polymer ?
#
loop_
_entity_poly.entity_id
_entity_poly.type
_entity_poly.pdbx_seq_one_letter_code
_entity_poly.pdbx_strand_id
1 'polypeptide(L)'
;MRFREGDFVESKEGLIFDVKGILHPPDRVIAFVRYIPSLEGDRARRGVRYRKIYELSARYDFLTTHYPQYLVQDEVLGACVNAVPVHDLVHHYQPQDKTRQLLCNNRVDGVERDAVDFLTLLW
;
A
#
# COMPACT_ATOMS: atom_id res chain seq x y z
N MET A 1 15.09 -5.42 -0.26
CA MET A 1 13.74 -5.84 0.18
C MET A 1 13.04 -6.49 -0.99
N ARG A 2 12.18 -7.50 -0.76
CA ARG A 2 11.41 -8.16 -1.83
C ARG A 2 9.94 -7.78 -1.69
N PHE A 3 9.47 -6.93 -2.58
CA PHE A 3 8.07 -6.52 -2.68
C PHE A 3 7.26 -7.57 -3.43
N ARG A 4 6.02 -7.82 -3.01
CA ARG A 4 5.14 -8.83 -3.60
C ARG A 4 3.70 -8.31 -3.68
N GLU A 5 2.95 -8.84 -4.63
CA GLU A 5 1.50 -8.63 -4.73
C GLU A 5 0.83 -8.85 -3.37
N GLY A 6 -0.03 -7.91 -2.99
CA GLY A 6 -0.73 -7.92 -1.70
C GLY A 6 0.00 -7.19 -0.57
N ASP A 7 1.30 -6.90 -0.73
CA ASP A 7 2.00 -5.98 0.16
C ASP A 7 1.49 -4.54 -0.04
N PHE A 8 1.76 -3.69 0.95
CA PHE A 8 1.63 -2.24 0.79
C PHE A 8 2.94 -1.54 1.09
N VAL A 9 3.16 -0.38 0.49
CA VAL A 9 4.31 0.48 0.78
C VAL A 9 3.85 1.91 1.06
N GLU A 10 4.56 2.61 1.94
CA GLU A 10 4.29 4.01 2.27
C GLU A 10 5.47 4.89 1.83
N SER A 11 5.16 5.96 1.10
CA SER A 11 6.15 6.95 0.70
C SER A 11 6.41 7.98 1.81
N LYS A 12 7.49 8.75 1.68
CA LYS A 12 7.84 9.85 2.59
C LYS A 12 6.77 10.95 2.69
N GLU A 13 5.91 11.10 1.69
CA GLU A 13 4.76 12.01 1.71
C GLU A 13 3.54 11.42 2.43
N GLY A 14 3.64 10.19 2.94
CA GLY A 14 2.57 9.48 3.61
C GLY A 14 1.53 8.88 2.66
N LEU A 15 1.82 8.77 1.35
CA LEU A 15 0.95 8.05 0.43
C LEU A 15 1.13 6.54 0.64
N ILE A 16 0.02 5.78 0.65
CA ILE A 16 0.07 4.33 0.80
C ILE A 16 -0.37 3.67 -0.50
N PHE A 17 0.49 2.81 -1.02
CA PHE A 17 0.33 2.12 -2.31
C PHE A 17 0.12 0.62 -2.10
N ASP A 18 -0.75 -0.01 -2.89
CA ASP A 18 -0.85 -1.47 -2.98
C ASP A 18 0.10 -2.01 -4.06
N VAL A 19 1.01 -2.89 -3.68
CA VAL A 19 2.05 -3.46 -4.56
C VAL A 19 1.41 -4.36 -5.62
N LYS A 20 1.88 -4.24 -6.87
CA LYS A 20 1.41 -5.05 -8.01
C LYS A 20 2.50 -5.90 -8.62
N GLY A 21 2.20 -7.19 -8.78
CA GLY A 21 3.09 -8.19 -9.31
C GLY A 21 4.18 -8.62 -8.33
N ILE A 22 5.15 -9.37 -8.85
CA ILE A 22 6.33 -9.87 -8.09
C ILE A 22 7.65 -9.44 -8.73
N LEU A 23 7.58 -8.81 -9.90
CA LEU A 23 8.71 -8.32 -10.66
C LEU A 23 8.65 -6.79 -10.64
N HIS A 24 9.76 -6.18 -10.26
CA HIS A 24 9.88 -4.74 -10.15
C HIS A 24 11.23 -4.29 -10.71
N PRO A 25 11.34 -3.06 -11.25
CA PRO A 25 12.61 -2.47 -11.58
C PRO A 25 13.54 -2.43 -10.35
N PRO A 26 14.88 -2.46 -10.52
CA PRO A 26 15.81 -2.53 -9.39
C PRO A 26 15.70 -1.38 -8.37
N ASP A 27 15.30 -0.21 -8.83
CA ASP A 27 15.23 1.04 -8.05
C ASP A 27 13.80 1.48 -7.70
N ARG A 28 12.79 0.73 -8.13
CA ARG A 28 11.37 1.10 -7.98
C ARG A 28 10.50 -0.08 -7.58
N VAL A 29 9.34 0.24 -7.02
CA VAL A 29 8.29 -0.73 -6.73
C VAL A 29 7.06 -0.35 -7.53
N ILE A 30 6.58 -1.28 -8.37
CA ILE A 30 5.30 -1.11 -9.06
C ILE A 30 4.21 -1.26 -8.00
N ALA A 31 3.55 -0.16 -7.67
CA ALA A 31 2.55 -0.09 -6.61
C ALA A 31 1.60 1.07 -6.88
N PHE A 32 0.30 0.83 -6.76
CA PHE A 32 -0.74 1.78 -7.13
C PHE A 32 -1.23 2.54 -5.91
N VAL A 33 -1.36 3.87 -6.02
CA VAL A 33 -1.78 4.67 -4.85
C VAL A 33 -3.17 4.23 -4.43
N ARG A 34 -3.38 4.02 -3.12
CA ARG A 34 -4.65 3.50 -2.59
C ARG A 34 -5.20 4.34 -1.45
N TYR A 35 -4.33 4.83 -0.57
CA TYR A 35 -4.72 5.76 0.49
C TYR A 35 -3.87 7.03 0.43
N ILE A 36 -4.54 8.17 0.52
CA ILE A 36 -3.92 9.49 0.48
C ILE A 36 -4.26 10.26 1.76
N PRO A 37 -3.34 11.03 2.35
CA PRO A 37 -3.66 11.93 3.45
C PRO A 37 -4.77 12.91 3.02
N SER A 38 -5.79 13.05 3.86
CA SER A 38 -6.94 13.92 3.57
C SER A 38 -7.68 14.25 4.86
N LEU A 39 -7.95 15.53 5.13
CA LEU A 39 -8.70 15.98 6.30
C LEU A 39 -10.13 15.43 6.33
N GLU A 40 -10.72 15.20 5.16
CA GLU A 40 -12.06 14.63 4.97
C GLU A 40 -12.05 13.09 4.92
N GLY A 41 -10.87 12.47 5.04
CA GLY A 41 -10.70 11.02 4.99
C GLY A 41 -11.41 10.29 6.12
N ASP A 42 -12.04 9.16 5.82
CA ASP A 42 -12.83 8.33 6.75
C ASP A 42 -12.00 7.23 7.43
N ARG A 43 -10.70 7.16 7.16
CA ARG A 43 -9.75 6.26 7.82
C ARG A 43 -8.76 7.10 8.63
N ALA A 44 -8.35 6.61 9.79
CA ALA A 44 -7.37 7.29 10.63
C ALA A 44 -6.27 6.32 11.05
N ARG A 45 -5.03 6.79 11.01
CA ARG A 45 -3.86 6.05 11.51
C ARG A 45 -2.89 7.04 12.14
N ARG A 46 -2.56 6.81 13.42
CA ARG A 46 -1.60 7.63 14.18
C ARG A 46 -1.89 9.15 14.10
N GLY A 47 -3.16 9.53 14.17
CA GLY A 47 -3.60 10.93 14.09
C GLY A 47 -3.70 11.51 12.67
N VAL A 48 -3.28 10.79 11.64
CA VAL A 48 -3.43 11.21 10.24
C VAL A 48 -4.71 10.60 9.66
N ARG A 49 -5.52 11.44 8.99
CA ARG A 49 -6.70 10.99 8.25
C ARG A 49 -6.36 10.66 6.81
N TYR A 50 -6.98 9.61 6.29
CA TYR A 50 -6.76 9.07 4.96
C TYR A 50 -8.07 8.90 4.21
N ARG A 51 -8.06 9.25 2.93
CA ARG A 51 -9.11 8.90 1.98
C ARG A 51 -8.62 7.77 1.09
N LYS A 52 -9.48 6.77 0.87
CA LYS A 52 -9.22 5.69 -0.08
C LYS A 52 -9.64 6.12 -1.49
N ILE A 53 -8.77 5.91 -2.48
CA ILE A 53 -9.11 6.12 -3.90
C ILE A 53 -9.47 4.77 -4.51
N TYR A 54 -10.73 4.61 -4.90
CA TYR A 54 -11.24 3.35 -5.46
C TYR A 54 -10.90 3.23 -6.94
N GLU A 55 -11.42 4.16 -7.74
CA GLU A 55 -11.31 4.16 -9.19
C GLU A 55 -9.87 4.26 -9.66
N LEU A 56 -9.50 3.41 -10.61
CA LEU A 56 -8.15 3.39 -11.16
C LEU A 56 -7.81 4.71 -11.85
N SER A 57 -8.73 5.27 -12.65
CA SER A 57 -8.56 6.58 -13.29
C SER A 57 -8.25 7.67 -12.27
N ALA A 58 -9.03 7.74 -11.18
CA ALA A 58 -8.83 8.74 -10.13
C ALA A 58 -7.46 8.61 -9.43
N ARG A 59 -6.87 7.41 -9.39
CA ARG A 59 -5.50 7.22 -8.88
C ARG A 59 -4.47 7.86 -9.81
N TYR A 60 -4.61 7.66 -11.12
CA TYR A 60 -3.76 8.29 -12.12
C TYR A 60 -3.94 9.80 -12.15
N ASP A 61 -5.18 10.30 -12.09
CA ASP A 61 -5.46 11.74 -12.04
C ASP A 61 -4.79 12.39 -10.82
N PHE A 62 -4.90 11.73 -9.65
CA PHE A 62 -4.26 12.19 -8.43
C PHE A 62 -2.74 12.27 -8.55
N LEU A 63 -2.08 11.21 -9.04
CA LEU A 63 -0.63 11.22 -9.22
C LEU A 63 -0.20 12.22 -10.28
N THR A 64 -0.92 12.32 -11.40
CA THR A 64 -0.62 13.29 -12.46
C THR A 64 -0.63 14.72 -11.93
N THR A 65 -1.59 15.04 -11.06
CA THR A 65 -1.76 16.39 -10.50
C THR A 65 -0.74 16.69 -9.41
N HIS A 66 -0.47 15.75 -8.51
CA HIS A 66 0.23 16.03 -7.25
C HIS A 66 1.62 15.39 -7.13
N TYR A 67 1.82 14.22 -7.74
CA TYR A 67 3.03 13.41 -7.59
C TYR A 67 3.43 12.73 -8.92
N PRO A 68 3.64 13.50 -10.01
CA PRO A 68 3.90 12.92 -11.32
C PRO A 68 5.19 12.09 -11.37
N GLN A 69 6.12 12.29 -10.42
CA GLN A 69 7.34 11.48 -10.28
C GLN A 69 7.09 9.98 -9.99
N TYR A 70 5.88 9.63 -9.54
CA TYR A 70 5.46 8.25 -9.30
C TYR A 70 4.77 7.61 -10.50
N LEU A 71 4.66 8.31 -11.63
CA LEU A 71 4.20 7.78 -12.90
C LEU A 71 5.41 7.49 -13.80
N VAL A 72 5.54 6.24 -14.24
CA VAL A 72 6.68 5.78 -15.05
C VAL A 72 6.16 5.05 -16.26
N GLN A 73 6.73 5.35 -17.43
CA GLN A 73 6.50 4.55 -18.62
C GLN A 73 7.27 3.24 -18.49
N ASP A 74 6.54 2.12 -18.36
CA ASP A 74 7.12 0.79 -18.31
C ASP A 74 7.20 0.24 -19.74
N GLU A 75 8.43 0.01 -20.23
CA GLU A 75 8.68 -0.48 -21.59
C GLU A 75 8.22 -1.94 -21.79
N VAL A 76 8.25 -2.75 -20.73
CA VAL A 76 7.87 -4.16 -20.79
C VAL A 76 6.36 -4.32 -20.89
N LEU A 77 5.62 -3.50 -20.14
CA LEU A 77 4.16 -3.47 -20.14
C LEU A 77 3.60 -2.57 -21.26
N GLY A 78 4.42 -1.72 -21.87
CA GLY A 78 4.00 -0.75 -22.87
C GLY A 78 3.01 0.29 -22.33
N ALA A 79 3.04 0.56 -21.02
CA ALA A 79 2.03 1.36 -20.33
C ALA A 79 2.66 2.25 -19.25
N CYS A 80 1.99 3.36 -18.95
CA CYS A 80 2.33 4.17 -17.79
C CYS A 80 1.81 3.51 -16.51
N VAL A 81 2.69 3.24 -15.57
CA VAL A 81 2.40 2.57 -14.30
C VAL A 81 2.73 3.45 -13.10
N ASN A 82 2.12 3.13 -11.97
CA ASN A 82 2.48 3.73 -10.69
C ASN A 82 3.74 2.99 -10.17
N ALA A 83 4.86 3.69 -10.05
CA ALA A 83 6.13 3.12 -9.61
C ALA A 83 6.87 4.05 -8.64
N VAL A 84 6.98 3.62 -7.39
CA VAL A 84 7.57 4.41 -6.31
C VAL A 84 9.06 4.08 -6.18
N PRO A 85 9.98 5.07 -6.22
CA PRO A 85 11.40 4.84 -5.94
C PRO A 85 11.63 4.24 -4.56
N VAL A 86 12.51 3.24 -4.48
CA VAL A 86 12.82 2.56 -3.21
C VAL A 86 13.31 3.53 -2.14
N HIS A 87 14.04 4.58 -2.54
CA HIS A 87 14.54 5.59 -1.60
C HIS A 87 13.46 6.53 -1.04
N ASP A 88 12.28 6.58 -1.66
CA ASP A 88 11.13 7.34 -1.17
C ASP A 88 10.27 6.51 -0.20
N LEU A 89 10.52 5.20 -0.07
CA LEU A 89 9.76 4.32 0.81
C LEU A 89 10.23 4.44 2.26
N VAL A 90 9.30 4.79 3.14
CA VAL A 90 9.52 4.86 4.59
C VAL A 90 8.98 3.64 5.33
N HIS A 91 8.08 2.86 4.71
CA HIS A 91 7.58 1.63 5.29
C HIS A 91 7.15 0.60 4.24
N HIS A 92 7.33 -0.68 4.57
CA HIS A 92 6.85 -1.83 3.81
C HIS A 92 5.95 -2.67 4.72
N TYR A 93 4.65 -2.70 4.40
CA TYR A 93 3.64 -3.48 5.10
C TYR A 93 3.52 -4.85 4.45
N GLN A 94 3.92 -5.87 5.19
CA GLN A 94 3.82 -7.26 4.77
C GLN A 94 2.66 -7.93 5.54
N PRO A 95 1.60 -8.41 4.85
CA PRO A 95 0.50 -9.09 5.50
C PRO A 95 0.96 -10.28 6.37
N GLN A 96 2.01 -10.99 5.95
CA GLN A 96 2.54 -12.13 6.69
C GLN A 96 3.09 -11.72 8.06
N ASP A 97 3.74 -10.56 8.15
CA ASP A 97 4.27 -10.06 9.42
C ASP A 97 3.15 -9.58 10.33
N LYS A 98 2.14 -8.91 9.76
CA LYS A 98 0.95 -8.53 10.53
C LYS A 98 0.20 -9.75 11.05
N THR A 99 0.04 -10.79 10.25
CA THR A 99 -0.59 -12.06 10.67
C THR A 99 0.16 -12.70 11.83
N ARG A 100 1.50 -12.82 11.74
CA ARG A 100 2.31 -13.35 12.85
C ARG A 100 2.14 -12.51 14.11
N GLN A 101 2.16 -11.17 13.97
CA GLN A 101 1.95 -10.26 15.09
C GLN A 101 0.58 -10.49 15.75
N LEU A 102 -0.49 -10.65 14.97
CA LEU A 102 -1.84 -10.89 15.48
C LEU A 102 -1.95 -12.22 16.23
N LEU A 103 -1.38 -13.29 15.69
CA LEU A 103 -1.40 -14.62 16.32
C LEU A 103 -0.60 -14.67 17.63
N CYS A 104 0.43 -13.84 17.79
CA CYS A 104 1.24 -13.79 19.00
C CYS A 104 0.76 -12.75 20.04
N ASN A 105 -0.23 -11.93 19.71
CA ASN A 105 -0.64 -10.81 20.56
C ASN A 105 -1.98 -11.10 21.27
N ASN A 106 -1.98 -11.00 22.59
CA ASN A 106 -3.19 -11.22 23.40
C ASN A 106 -4.14 -10.02 23.43
N ARG A 107 -3.72 -8.86 22.88
CA ARG A 107 -4.52 -7.63 22.79
C ARG A 107 -4.72 -7.24 21.33
N VAL A 108 -5.86 -7.65 20.80
CA VAL A 108 -6.33 -7.34 19.45
C VAL A 108 -7.65 -6.55 19.55
N ASP A 109 -7.89 -5.64 18.61
CA ASP A 109 -9.20 -5.00 18.50
C ASP A 109 -10.26 -5.93 17.88
N GLY A 110 -11.50 -5.46 17.68
CA GLY A 110 -12.58 -6.29 17.15
C GLY A 110 -12.30 -6.83 15.75
N VAL A 111 -11.79 -5.99 14.83
CA VAL A 111 -11.50 -6.40 13.45
C VAL A 111 -10.28 -7.33 13.41
N GLU A 112 -9.28 -7.04 14.23
CA GLU A 112 -8.13 -7.90 14.40
C GLU A 112 -8.50 -9.26 15.00
N ARG A 113 -9.47 -9.30 15.91
CA ARG A 113 -10.01 -10.56 16.45
C ARG A 113 -10.75 -11.36 15.38
N ASP A 114 -11.62 -10.73 14.59
CA ASP A 114 -12.28 -11.41 13.47
C ASP A 114 -11.27 -12.04 12.51
N ALA A 115 -10.15 -11.33 12.24
CA ALA A 115 -9.07 -11.86 11.42
C ALA A 115 -8.35 -13.05 12.08
N VAL A 116 -8.07 -12.99 13.38
CA VAL A 116 -7.47 -14.12 14.13
C VAL A 116 -8.42 -15.33 14.13
N ASP A 117 -9.69 -15.11 14.43
CA ASP A 117 -10.70 -16.18 14.47
C ASP A 117 -10.85 -16.82 13.08
N PHE A 118 -10.92 -16.03 12.01
CA PHE A 118 -10.93 -16.54 10.64
C PHE A 118 -9.68 -17.36 10.33
N LEU A 119 -8.49 -16.91 10.75
CA LEU A 119 -7.26 -17.66 10.56
C LEU A 119 -7.32 -19.01 11.29
N THR A 120 -7.84 -19.06 12.52
CA THR A 120 -7.97 -20.32 13.28
C THR A 120 -8.94 -21.32 12.65
N LEU A 121 -9.94 -20.86 11.88
CA LEU A 121 -10.87 -21.73 11.16
C LEU A 121 -10.27 -22.41 9.93
N LEU A 122 -9.17 -21.87 9.40
CA LEU A 122 -8.49 -22.40 8.21
C LEU A 122 -7.47 -23.50 8.54
N TRP A 123 -7.31 -23.83 9.82
CA TRP A 123 -6.45 -24.91 10.34
C TRP A 123 -7.31 -26.04 10.92
#